data_AF-M2VHY5-F1
#
_entry.id   AF-M2VHY5-F1
#
_cell.length_a   1.000
_cell.length_b   1.000
_cell.length_c   1.000
_cell.angle_alpha   90.00
_cell.angle_beta   90.00
_cell.angle_gamma   90.00
#
_symmetry.space_group_name_H-M   'P 1'
#
loop_
_entity.id
_entity.type
_entity.pdbx_description
1 polymer ?
#
loop_
_entity_poly.entity_id
_entity_poly.type
_entity_poly.pdbx_seq_one_letter_code
_entity_poly.pdbx_strand_id
1 'polypeptide(L)'
;MLLRGLTWLVAFQLLGTVLNVLFLPMLPGPIIGMVLLFAGLLARGRASESLQLAASSLLRYLPLLLVPPAVGVMAYTEAILDDFWAIVGVLVISLLVSLVFTGWLMQTLIRRKRRQQEGA
;
A
#
# COMPACT_ATOMS: atom_id res chain seq x y z
N MET A 1 -10.27 -5.80 -20.35
CA MET A 1 -11.05 -4.54 -20.35
C MET A 1 -10.77 -3.78 -19.06
N LEU A 2 -10.31 -2.52 -19.17
CA LEU A 2 -10.02 -1.62 -18.03
C LEU A 2 -11.13 -1.60 -16.97
N LEU A 3 -12.37 -1.50 -17.41
CA LEU A 3 -13.54 -1.42 -16.53
C LEU A 3 -13.65 -2.62 -15.59
N ARG A 4 -13.41 -3.85 -16.07
CA ARG A 4 -13.44 -5.05 -15.21
C ARG A 4 -12.39 -5.02 -14.11
N GLY A 5 -11.22 -4.45 -14.39
CA GLY A 5 -10.16 -4.27 -13.39
C GLY A 5 -10.54 -3.20 -12.37
N LEU A 6 -11.05 -2.06 -12.83
CA LEU A 6 -11.50 -0.97 -11.97
C LEU A 6 -12.67 -1.39 -11.08
N THR A 7 -13.65 -2.13 -11.62
CA THR A 7 -14.75 -2.68 -10.82
C THR A 7 -14.23 -3.57 -9.69
N TRP A 8 -13.21 -4.39 -9.94
CA TRP A 8 -12.60 -5.19 -8.89
C TRP A 8 -11.93 -4.33 -7.81
N LEU A 9 -11.13 -3.33 -8.22
CA LEU A 9 -10.49 -2.40 -7.28
C LEU A 9 -11.54 -1.68 -6.43
N VAL A 10 -12.58 -1.14 -7.05
CA VAL A 10 -13.68 -0.42 -6.37
C VAL A 10 -14.51 -1.37 -5.50
N ALA A 11 -14.78 -2.59 -5.94
CA ALA A 11 -15.53 -3.56 -5.14
C ALA A 11 -14.78 -3.90 -3.85
N PHE A 12 -13.48 -4.21 -3.92
CA PHE A 12 -12.67 -4.45 -2.73
C PHE A 12 -12.51 -3.20 -1.86
N GLN A 13 -12.40 -2.02 -2.47
CA GLN A 13 -12.40 -0.74 -1.77
C GLN A 13 -13.69 -0.54 -0.95
N LEU A 14 -14.86 -0.78 -1.57
CA LEU A 14 -16.16 -0.65 -0.91
C LEU A 14 -16.33 -1.69 0.19
N LEU A 15 -15.93 -2.93 -0.04
CA LEU A 15 -15.91 -3.96 0.99
C LEU A 15 -15.03 -3.56 2.18
N GLY A 16 -13.84 -3.01 1.92
CA GLY A 16 -12.95 -2.46 2.94
C GLY A 16 -13.60 -1.31 3.73
N THR A 17 -14.31 -0.42 3.06
CA THR A 17 -15.07 0.67 3.70
C THR A 17 -16.20 0.13 4.58
N VAL A 18 -16.96 -0.87 4.10
CA VAL A 18 -18.01 -1.52 4.90
C VAL A 18 -17.42 -2.15 6.17
N LEU A 19 -16.29 -2.85 6.04
CA LEU A 19 -15.59 -3.44 7.20
C LEU A 19 -14.98 -2.39 8.13
N ASN A 20 -14.48 -1.27 7.60
CA ASN A 20 -14.01 -0.14 8.42
C ASN A 20 -15.14 0.35 9.33
N VAL A 21 -16.32 0.60 8.78
CA VAL A 21 -17.46 1.11 9.56
C VAL A 21 -17.98 0.09 10.58
N LEU A 22 -17.96 -1.21 10.26
CA LEU A 22 -18.51 -2.27 11.12
C LEU A 22 -17.55 -2.76 12.21
N PHE A 23 -16.25 -2.91 11.90
CA PHE A 23 -15.31 -3.66 12.75
C PHE A 23 -14.03 -2.91 13.09
N LEU A 24 -13.51 -2.07 12.18
CA LEU A 24 -12.18 -1.47 12.30
C LEU A 24 -12.18 0.02 11.94
N PRO A 25 -12.86 0.88 12.75
CA PRO A 25 -13.01 2.30 12.44
C PRO A 25 -11.66 3.05 12.44
N MET A 26 -10.67 2.53 13.16
CA MET A 26 -9.33 3.12 13.26
C MET A 26 -8.51 3.00 11.96
N LEU A 27 -8.83 2.03 11.10
CA LEU A 27 -8.08 1.77 9.87
C LEU A 27 -8.83 2.28 8.65
N PRO A 28 -8.22 3.15 7.81
CA PRO A 28 -8.84 3.61 6.56
C PRO A 28 -9.39 2.46 5.71
N GLY A 29 -10.65 2.58 5.26
CA GLY A 29 -11.30 1.62 4.36
C GLY A 29 -10.44 1.16 3.16
N PRO A 30 -9.68 2.04 2.48
CA PRO A 30 -8.78 1.61 1.40
C PRO A 30 -7.70 0.60 1.80
N ILE A 31 -7.15 0.72 3.01
CA ILE A 31 -6.10 -0.17 3.50
C ILE A 31 -6.69 -1.57 3.71
N ILE A 32 -7.88 -1.66 4.30
CA ILE A 32 -8.58 -2.92 4.49
C ILE A 32 -8.93 -3.55 3.13
N GLY A 33 -9.45 -2.75 2.19
CA GLY A 33 -9.74 -3.21 0.83
C GLY A 33 -8.52 -3.78 0.11
N MET A 34 -7.35 -3.15 0.28
CA MET A 34 -6.08 -3.64 -0.27
C MET A 34 -5.66 -4.99 0.33
N VAL A 35 -5.81 -5.16 1.65
CA VAL A 35 -5.51 -6.44 2.33
C VAL A 35 -6.46 -7.54 1.86
N LEU A 36 -7.76 -7.25 1.73
CA LEU A 36 -8.75 -8.19 1.19
C LEU A 36 -8.43 -8.59 -0.26
N LEU A 37 -8.11 -7.62 -1.10
CA LEU A 37 -7.70 -7.86 -2.48
C LEU A 37 -6.45 -8.75 -2.52
N PHE A 38 -5.46 -8.44 -1.70
CA PHE A 38 -4.23 -9.23 -1.61
C PHE A 38 -4.50 -10.67 -1.17
N ALA A 39 -5.33 -10.88 -0.14
CA ALA A 39 -5.75 -12.22 0.29
C ALA A 39 -6.49 -12.98 -0.83
N GLY A 40 -7.40 -12.30 -1.55
CA GLY A 40 -8.08 -12.88 -2.71
C GLY A 40 -7.13 -13.23 -3.86
N LEU A 41 -6.10 -12.42 -4.10
CA LEU A 41 -5.07 -12.71 -5.09
C LEU A 41 -4.18 -13.88 -4.67
N LEU A 42 -3.86 -14.00 -3.38
CA LEU A 42 -3.10 -15.12 -2.84
C LEU A 42 -3.86 -16.44 -3.02
N ALA A 43 -5.16 -16.45 -2.71
CA ALA A 43 -6.02 -17.62 -2.93
C ALA A 43 -6.15 -17.98 -4.42
N ARG A 44 -6.17 -16.99 -5.31
CA ARG A 44 -6.27 -17.21 -6.76
C ARG A 44 -4.93 -17.55 -7.42
N GLY A 45 -3.80 -17.24 -6.78
CA GLY A 45 -2.44 -17.43 -7.29
C GLY A 45 -2.04 -16.56 -8.51
N ARG A 46 -2.95 -15.73 -9.05
CA ARG A 46 -2.67 -14.87 -10.21
C ARG A 46 -3.48 -13.57 -10.22
N ALA A 47 -2.83 -12.46 -10.55
CA ALA A 47 -3.49 -11.22 -10.91
C ALA A 47 -4.05 -11.31 -12.33
N SER A 48 -5.25 -10.77 -12.56
CA SER A 48 -5.85 -10.76 -13.89
C SER A 48 -5.27 -9.61 -14.69
N GLU A 49 -5.06 -9.81 -15.99
CA GLU A 49 -4.51 -8.79 -16.88
C GLU A 49 -5.31 -7.48 -16.82
N SER A 50 -6.65 -7.58 -16.75
CA SER A 50 -7.52 -6.42 -16.60
C SER A 50 -7.30 -5.66 -15.29
N LEU A 51 -6.98 -6.35 -14.19
CA LEU A 51 -6.69 -5.73 -12.90
C LEU A 51 -5.32 -5.03 -12.92
N GLN A 52 -4.30 -5.67 -13.51
CA GLN A 52 -2.98 -5.05 -13.68
C GLN A 52 -3.05 -3.79 -14.55
N LEU A 53 -3.85 -3.83 -15.63
CA LEU A 53 -4.01 -2.71 -16.54
C LEU A 53 -4.78 -1.54 -15.87
N ALA A 54 -5.80 -1.83 -15.05
CA ALA A 54 -6.48 -0.82 -14.25
C ALA A 54 -5.57 -0.21 -13.17
N ALA A 55 -4.83 -1.03 -12.41
CA ALA A 55 -3.91 -0.57 -11.38
C ALA A 55 -2.79 0.31 -11.98
N SER A 56 -2.14 -0.15 -13.05
CA SER A 56 -1.07 0.61 -13.70
C SER A 56 -1.56 1.94 -14.30
N SER A 57 -2.79 1.99 -14.81
CA SER A 57 -3.42 3.25 -15.23
C SER A 57 -3.59 4.21 -14.05
N LEU A 58 -4.09 3.72 -12.90
CA LEU A 58 -4.29 4.55 -11.71
C LEU A 58 -2.95 5.05 -11.14
N LEU A 59 -1.90 4.22 -11.15
CA LEU A 59 -0.56 4.61 -10.72
C LEU A 59 0.00 5.80 -11.51
N ARG A 60 -0.35 5.97 -12.80
CA ARG A 60 0.06 7.14 -13.58
C ARG A 60 -0.50 8.45 -13.04
N TYR A 61 -1.66 8.38 -12.37
CA TYR A 61 -2.32 9.51 -11.73
C TYR A 61 -2.04 9.58 -10.22
N LEU A 62 -1.14 8.74 -9.69
CA LEU A 62 -0.78 8.74 -8.27
C LEU A 62 -0.36 10.13 -7.76
N PRO A 63 0.41 10.96 -8.50
CA PRO A 63 0.72 12.32 -8.06
C PRO A 63 -0.53 13.15 -7.80
N LEU A 64 -1.57 13.06 -8.65
CA LEU A 64 -2.85 13.75 -8.45
C LEU A 64 -3.59 13.22 -7.23
N LEU A 65 -3.55 11.90 -6.98
CA LEU A 65 -4.18 11.28 -5.82
C LEU A 65 -3.50 11.66 -4.49
N LEU A 66 -2.22 12.05 -4.53
CA LEU A 66 -1.45 12.50 -3.36
C LEU A 66 -1.59 13.99 -3.07
N VAL A 67 -2.20 14.78 -3.97
CA VAL A 67 -2.43 16.21 -3.75
C VAL A 67 -3.30 16.47 -2.51
N PRO A 68 -4.47 15.84 -2.32
CA PRO A 68 -5.32 16.14 -1.16
C PRO A 68 -4.64 15.84 0.19
N PRO A 69 -3.97 14.68 0.38
CA PRO A 69 -3.15 14.45 1.58
C PRO A 69 -2.05 15.49 1.77
N ALA A 70 -1.31 15.85 0.70
CA ALA A 70 -0.23 16.83 0.78
C ALA A 70 -0.72 18.22 1.20
N VAL A 71 -1.85 18.67 0.63
CA VAL A 71 -2.49 19.95 1.00
C VAL A 71 -3.03 19.89 2.44
N GLY A 72 -3.54 18.74 2.88
CA GLY A 72 -3.99 18.54 4.26
C GLY A 72 -2.86 18.75 5.30
N VAL A 73 -1.63 18.35 4.97
CA VAL A 73 -0.46 18.57 5.83
C VAL A 73 -0.12 20.05 5.95
N MET A 74 -0.33 20.86 4.90
CA MET A 74 -0.05 22.30 4.92
C MET A 74 -0.90 23.06 5.96
N ALA A 75 -2.04 22.51 6.40
CA ALA A 75 -2.82 23.09 7.49
C ALA A 75 -2.07 23.10 8.85
N TYR A 76 -1.02 22.30 9.01
CA TYR A 76 -0.21 22.18 10.22
C TYR A 76 1.21 22.74 10.05
N THR A 77 1.42 23.63 9.08
CA THR A 77 2.76 24.14 8.73
C THR A 77 3.50 24.73 9.92
N GLU A 78 2.85 25.54 10.76
CA GLU A 78 3.49 26.15 11.95
C GLU A 78 4.04 25.10 12.92
N ALA A 79 3.22 24.09 13.26
CA ALA A 79 3.65 23.00 14.13
C ALA A 79 4.79 22.16 13.51
N ILE A 80 4.81 22.02 12.18
CA ILE A 80 5.88 21.32 11.47
C ILE A 80 7.19 22.12 11.52
N LEU A 81 7.12 23.46 11.48
CA LEU A 81 8.30 24.31 11.57
C LEU A 81 8.91 24.31 12.97
N ASP A 82 8.08 24.33 14.00
CA ASP A 82 8.53 24.26 15.40
C ASP A 82 9.29 22.95 15.69
N ASP A 83 8.78 21.82 15.19
CA ASP A 83 9.36 20.48 15.39
C ASP A 83 10.17 19.98 14.18
N PHE A 84 10.63 20.88 13.31
CA PHE A 84 11.22 20.54 12.01
C PHE A 84 12.31 19.48 12.11
N TRP A 85 13.27 19.65 13.03
CA TRP A 85 14.38 18.71 13.19
C TRP A 85 13.94 17.34 13.72
N ALA A 86 12.95 17.32 14.62
CA ALA A 86 12.40 16.07 15.13
C ALA A 86 11.67 15.30 14.01
N ILE A 87 10.86 16.00 13.21
CA ILE A 87 10.14 15.42 12.08
C ILE A 87 11.10 14.87 11.03
N VAL A 88 12.08 15.67 10.59
CA VAL A 88 13.09 15.24 9.62
C VAL A 88 13.86 14.04 10.16
N GLY A 89 14.28 14.07 11.43
CA GLY A 89 14.97 12.96 12.07
C GLY A 89 14.15 11.67 12.05
N VAL A 90 12.89 11.73 12.48
CA VAL A 90 11.99 10.55 12.48
C VAL A 90 11.71 10.05 11.07
N LEU A 91 11.50 10.94 10.09
CA LEU A 91 11.26 10.56 8.69
C LEU A 91 12.47 9.85 8.09
N VAL A 92 13.67 10.39 8.26
CA VAL A 92 14.90 9.79 7.73
C VAL A 92 15.20 8.46 8.43
N ILE A 93 15.12 8.41 9.75
CA ILE A 93 15.39 7.18 10.51
C ILE A 93 14.37 6.09 10.13
N SER A 94 13.07 6.41 10.10
CA SER A 94 12.03 5.43 9.75
C SER A 94 12.15 4.95 8.31
N LEU A 95 12.55 5.82 7.38
CA LEU A 95 12.84 5.45 5.99
C LEU A 95 14.02 4.48 5.92
N LEU A 96 15.15 4.81 6.55
CA LEU A 96 16.35 3.96 6.55
C LEU A 96 16.06 2.60 7.18
N VAL A 97 15.39 2.58 8.34
CA VAL A 97 15.01 1.34 9.03
C VAL A 97 14.07 0.51 8.16
N SER A 98 13.03 1.11 7.59
CA SER A 98 12.08 0.40 6.72
C SER A 98 12.74 -0.14 5.47
N LEU A 99 13.65 0.62 4.85
CA LEU A 99 14.38 0.21 3.65
C LEU A 99 15.31 -0.97 3.93
N VAL A 100 16.12 -0.88 5.00
CA VAL A 100 17.01 -1.96 5.43
C VAL A 100 16.22 -3.20 5.79
N PHE A 101 15.14 -3.05 6.59
CA PHE A 101 14.31 -4.16 7.00
C PHE A 101 13.63 -4.86 5.81
N THR A 102 13.02 -4.08 4.90
CA THR A 102 12.35 -4.64 3.71
C THR A 102 13.35 -5.32 2.79
N GLY A 103 14.52 -4.73 2.56
CA GLY A 103 15.61 -5.34 1.77
C GLY A 103 16.12 -6.64 2.39
N TRP A 104 16.37 -6.65 3.70
CA TRP A 104 16.78 -7.84 4.45
C TRP A 104 15.73 -8.94 4.40
N LEU A 105 14.45 -8.60 4.59
CA LEU A 105 13.34 -9.53 4.54
C LEU A 105 13.23 -10.16 3.14
N MET A 106 13.30 -9.34 2.09
CA MET A 106 13.26 -9.82 0.70
C MET A 106 14.43 -10.77 0.40
N GLN A 107 15.66 -10.40 0.78
CA GLN A 107 16.83 -11.27 0.61
C GLN A 107 16.67 -12.59 1.36
N THR A 108 16.15 -12.55 2.58
CA THR A 108 15.92 -13.76 3.40
C THR A 108 14.90 -14.69 2.75
N LEU A 109 13.79 -14.15 2.24
CA LEU A 109 12.75 -14.94 1.55
C LEU A 109 13.28 -15.55 0.24
N ILE A 110 14.05 -14.79 -0.56
CA ILE A 110 14.67 -15.29 -1.79
C ILE A 110 15.65 -16.42 -1.48
N ARG A 111 16.52 -16.25 -0.47
CA ARG A 111 17.48 -17.29 -0.05
C ARG A 111 16.77 -18.56 0.42
N ARG A 112 15.67 -18.43 1.18
CA ARG A 112 14.86 -19.57 1.62
C ARG A 112 14.26 -20.33 0.43
N LYS A 113 13.70 -19.60 -0.55
CA LYS A 113 13.11 -20.22 -1.76
C LYS A 113 14.16 -20.95 -2.59
N ARG A 114 15.36 -20.40 -2.73
CA ARG A 114 16.47 -21.04 -3.47
C ARG A 114 16.94 -22.34 -2.80
N ARG A 115 17.07 -22.34 -1.47
CA ARG A 115 17.43 -23.56 -0.70
C ARG A 115 16.39 -24.68 -0.84
N GLN A 116 15.10 -24.33 -0.97
CA GLN A 116 14.05 -25.32 -1.22
C GLN A 116 14.10 -25.92 -2.64
N GLN A 117 14.65 -25.19 -3.61
CA GLN A 117 14.81 -25.67 -4.99
C GLN A 117 16.07 -26.50 -5.20
N GLU A 118 17.14 -26.25 -4.42
CA GLU A 118 18.39 -27.02 -4.48
C GLU A 118 18.32 -28.34 -3.68
N GLY A 119 17.28 -28.52 -2.84
CA GLY A 119 17.03 -29.73 -2.04
C GLY A 119 15.89 -30.61 -2.53
N ALA A 120 15.35 -30.35 -3.72
CA ALA A 120 14.35 -31.16 -4.43
C ALA A 120 14.98 -31.74 -5.71
#